data_AF-A0A815BKW0-F1
#
_entry.id   AF-A0A815BKW0-F1
#
_cell.length_a   1.000
_cell.length_b   1.000
_cell.length_c   1.000
_cell.angle_alpha   90.00
_cell.angle_beta   90.00
_cell.angle_gamma   90.00
#
_symmetry.space_group_name_H-M   'P 1'
#
loop_
_entity.id
_entity.type
_entity.pdbx_description
1 polymer ?
#
loop_
_entity_poly.entity_id
_entity_poly.type
_entity_poly.pdbx_seq_one_letter_code
_entity_poly.pdbx_strand_id
1 'polypeptide(L)'
;MSSGVAASLRRIFLANKQQGLVIVSTCSIPQNHRTFSMQYKDTEKAAHPFDYVNKNYNYFRHYYLGGHYTLANIHDNTLFFHVESNFGVRRSDFVKRLADHIGFLSVPKPDLDHYFRHYYLGGHYTLANIHDNTLFFHVESNFGVRRSDFVKRLADHIGFLSVPKPDLDRMHFVDETGTVNTREFHNDYCLPRDHMPSPAEWHLNPNAHASVRLLRPLLQTMSYQLRMGLSHMFSTGQGIVMDRSYWSYYAILNILRDFGYVSQDSYDFLLEYKVSIDYSLKMPRLIIFIDKDPHAIWEDIQKNGKDYQKGSKVYSLELLQAMDRMYKEEWLPRMSTYCHILQYNENEIKTLDDVVFDIEQLNFDDTNKFPDWRLTVDVELERFRAQLQDEHFWTRMFNVNRLLHLSEWWTEPNAQKTQLGLMKYDPRYYWTTNNWDIKPFFQRYQSWTRLPFY
;
A
#
# COMPACT_ATOMS: atom_id res chain seq x y z
N MET A 1 44.42 29.27 -37.65
CA MET A 1 45.01 28.69 -36.42
C MET A 1 44.38 29.39 -35.23
N SER A 2 43.39 28.77 -34.57
CA SER A 2 42.85 29.25 -33.30
C SER A 2 42.66 28.03 -32.38
N SER A 3 43.60 27.86 -31.46
CA SER A 3 43.60 26.80 -30.46
C SER A 3 42.63 27.14 -29.33
N GLY A 4 41.47 26.49 -29.33
CA GLY A 4 40.54 26.51 -28.19
C GLY A 4 41.12 25.71 -27.02
N VAL A 5 41.49 26.40 -25.95
CA VAL A 5 42.07 25.78 -24.75
C VAL A 5 40.94 25.33 -23.82
N ALA A 6 40.78 24.01 -23.69
CA ALA A 6 39.92 23.36 -22.70
C ALA A 6 40.37 23.71 -21.26
N ALA A 7 39.45 24.18 -20.42
CA ALA A 7 39.71 24.48 -19.02
C ALA A 7 39.22 23.34 -18.12
N SER A 8 40.16 22.56 -17.58
CA SER A 8 39.93 21.58 -16.51
C SER A 8 39.70 22.28 -15.15
N LEU A 9 38.89 21.68 -14.26
CA LEU A 9 38.59 22.14 -12.89
C LEU A 9 39.81 22.62 -12.08
N ARG A 10 41.02 22.11 -12.36
CA ARG A 10 42.24 22.62 -11.73
C ARG A 10 42.46 24.12 -11.97
N ARG A 11 42.03 24.68 -13.11
CA ARG A 11 42.22 26.12 -13.40
C ARG A 11 41.23 27.03 -12.70
N ILE A 12 40.00 26.57 -12.41
CA ILE A 12 39.01 27.39 -11.68
C ILE A 12 39.39 27.49 -10.19
N PHE A 13 39.96 26.42 -9.61
CA PHE A 13 40.40 26.44 -8.21
C PHE A 13 41.79 27.05 -7.96
N LEU A 14 42.65 27.15 -8.98
CA LEU A 14 43.99 27.77 -8.85
C LEU A 14 44.02 29.29 -9.11
N ALA A 15 42.96 29.86 -9.69
CA ALA A 15 42.95 31.28 -10.08
C ALA A 15 42.53 32.27 -8.97
N ASN A 16 42.08 31.80 -7.80
CA ASN A 16 41.77 32.68 -6.67
C ASN A 16 42.54 32.26 -5.41
N LYS A 17 43.82 32.62 -5.39
CA LYS A 17 44.69 32.58 -4.21
C LYS A 17 44.43 33.76 -3.25
N GLN A 18 43.20 34.29 -3.23
CA GLN A 18 42.76 35.29 -2.26
C GLN A 18 41.53 34.80 -1.52
N GLN A 19 41.80 34.45 -0.25
CA GLN A 19 40.88 34.24 0.88
C GLN A 19 40.12 32.89 0.94
N GLY A 20 40.63 31.98 1.77
CA GLY A 20 39.80 31.17 2.69
C GLY A 20 39.37 29.76 2.27
N LEU A 21 39.80 29.21 1.13
CA LEU A 21 39.43 27.85 0.76
C LEU A 21 40.31 26.81 1.47
N VAL A 22 39.76 26.10 2.46
CA VAL A 22 40.39 24.93 3.08
C VAL A 22 39.63 23.69 2.63
N ILE A 23 40.31 22.79 1.92
CA ILE A 23 39.78 21.46 1.57
C ILE A 23 40.08 20.55 2.75
N VAL A 24 39.05 20.16 3.51
CA VAL A 24 39.23 19.50 4.82
C VAL A 24 39.31 17.96 4.71
N SER A 25 38.80 17.32 3.66
CA SER A 25 38.99 15.88 3.39
C SER A 25 38.46 15.47 2.02
N THR A 26 39.09 14.47 1.39
CA THR A 26 38.57 13.74 0.23
C THR A 26 38.54 12.26 0.56
N CYS A 27 37.37 11.61 0.50
CA CYS A 27 37.30 10.15 0.52
C CYS A 27 37.56 9.64 -0.92
N SER A 28 38.73 9.05 -1.15
CA SER A 28 39.10 8.45 -2.44
C SER A 28 38.92 6.93 -2.38
N ILE A 29 37.86 6.42 -3.03
CA ILE A 29 37.84 5.04 -3.51
C ILE A 29 38.49 5.06 -4.91
N PRO A 30 39.49 4.19 -5.20
CA PRO A 30 40.15 4.21 -6.49
C PRO A 30 39.28 3.47 -7.52
N GLN A 31 38.78 4.18 -8.53
CA GLN A 31 38.76 3.75 -9.94
C GLN A 31 38.08 4.80 -10.84
N ASN A 32 38.77 5.15 -11.93
CA ASN A 32 38.36 6.05 -13.01
C ASN A 32 38.12 7.52 -12.64
N HIS A 33 39.19 8.30 -12.55
CA HIS A 33 39.11 9.76 -12.58
C HIS A 33 38.53 10.24 -13.92
N ARG A 34 37.20 10.42 -13.98
CA ARG A 34 36.57 11.23 -15.03
C ARG A 34 36.77 12.69 -14.69
N THR A 35 37.33 13.45 -15.63
CA THR A 35 37.49 14.90 -15.50
C THR A 35 36.11 15.55 -15.60
N PHE A 36 35.56 16.05 -14.49
CA PHE A 36 34.30 16.78 -14.49
C PHE A 36 34.46 18.14 -15.20
N SER A 37 33.50 18.47 -16.05
CA SER A 37 33.45 19.71 -16.84
C SER A 37 32.09 20.34 -16.62
N MET A 38 32.05 21.52 -15.98
CA MET A 38 30.81 22.31 -15.81
C MET A 38 30.30 22.91 -17.13
N GLN A 39 30.98 22.69 -18.25
CA GLN A 39 30.69 23.36 -19.53
C GLN A 39 29.70 22.62 -20.43
N TYR A 40 29.21 21.44 -20.07
CA TYR A 40 28.32 20.66 -20.93
C TYR A 40 26.99 20.32 -20.25
N LYS A 41 25.92 20.95 -20.74
CA LYS A 41 24.57 20.40 -20.68
C LYS A 41 24.53 19.23 -21.68
N ASP A 42 24.71 18.00 -21.20
CA ASP A 42 24.38 16.80 -21.98
C ASP A 42 22.84 16.70 -22.03
N THR A 43 22.21 17.47 -22.92
CA THR A 43 20.75 17.51 -23.10
C THR A 43 20.19 16.22 -23.72
N GLU A 44 21.03 15.37 -24.31
CA GLU A 44 20.58 14.21 -25.09
C GLU A 44 20.25 12.96 -24.25
N LYS A 45 20.63 12.91 -22.96
CA LYS A 45 20.44 11.71 -22.11
C LYS A 45 19.31 11.77 -21.10
N ALA A 46 18.71 12.93 -20.83
CA ALA A 46 17.62 13.03 -19.88
C ALA A 46 16.30 12.59 -20.53
N ALA A 47 15.89 11.35 -20.28
CA ALA A 47 14.53 10.91 -20.60
C ALA A 47 13.52 11.83 -19.88
N HIS A 48 12.37 12.10 -20.51
CA HIS A 48 11.32 13.02 -20.04
C HIS A 48 11.23 13.14 -18.49
N PRO A 49 11.69 14.26 -17.89
CA PRO A 49 11.72 14.41 -16.44
C PRO A 49 10.31 14.38 -15.89
N PHE A 50 10.12 13.66 -14.77
CA PHE A 50 8.83 13.61 -14.10
C PHE A 50 8.50 14.97 -13.50
N ASP A 51 7.30 15.48 -13.80
CA ASP A 51 6.79 16.74 -13.26
C ASP A 51 6.39 16.58 -11.79
N TYR A 52 7.37 16.45 -10.90
CA TYR A 52 7.16 16.26 -9.46
C TYR A 52 6.53 17.47 -8.77
N VAL A 53 6.48 18.63 -9.44
CA VAL A 53 5.89 19.86 -8.91
C VAL A 53 4.36 19.79 -9.00
N ASN A 54 3.82 19.33 -10.14
CA ASN A 54 2.37 19.28 -10.34
C ASN A 54 1.79 17.85 -10.26
N LYS A 55 2.65 16.82 -10.12
CA LYS A 55 2.23 15.42 -10.16
C LYS A 55 2.83 14.62 -9.00
N ASN A 56 1.99 13.89 -8.27
CA ASN A 56 2.44 12.95 -7.22
C ASN A 56 2.97 11.64 -7.81
N TYR A 57 4.14 11.18 -7.39
CA TYR A 57 4.68 9.89 -7.85
C TYR A 57 4.06 8.71 -7.07
N ASN A 58 2.96 8.14 -7.55
CA ASN A 58 2.18 7.11 -6.82
C ASN A 58 2.46 5.66 -7.30
N TYR A 59 1.95 4.67 -6.56
CA TYR A 59 2.14 3.24 -6.81
C TYR A 59 1.76 2.82 -8.23
N PHE A 60 0.62 3.33 -8.72
CA PHE A 60 0.15 3.04 -10.06
C PHE A 60 1.13 3.55 -11.14
N ARG A 61 1.63 4.79 -10.99
CA ARG A 61 2.65 5.36 -11.90
C ARG A 61 3.98 4.61 -11.86
N HIS A 62 4.35 4.07 -10.70
CA HIS A 62 5.56 3.29 -10.51
C HIS A 62 5.50 1.92 -11.19
N TYR A 63 4.42 1.16 -10.99
CA TYR A 63 4.30 -0.22 -11.50
C TYR A 63 3.74 -0.33 -12.93
N TYR A 64 2.81 0.53 -13.33
CA TYR A 64 1.97 0.29 -14.52
C TYR A 64 2.18 1.29 -15.66
N LEU A 65 2.66 2.51 -15.41
CA LEU A 65 2.86 3.51 -16.47
C LEU A 65 4.28 3.53 -17.08
N GLY A 66 5.24 2.78 -16.51
CA GLY A 66 6.53 2.38 -17.14
C GLY A 66 7.36 3.45 -17.91
N GLY A 67 7.10 4.75 -17.69
CA GLY A 67 7.63 5.84 -18.52
C GLY A 67 8.72 6.68 -17.86
N HIS A 68 8.84 6.64 -16.54
CA HIS A 68 9.76 7.48 -15.76
C HIS A 68 10.66 6.63 -14.88
N TYR A 69 11.68 5.99 -15.47
CA TYR A 69 12.66 5.21 -14.72
C TYR A 69 13.67 6.13 -14.04
N THR A 70 13.77 6.07 -12.72
CA THR A 70 14.71 6.88 -11.93
C THR A 70 16.15 6.74 -12.42
N LEU A 71 16.59 5.51 -12.76
CA LEU A 71 17.93 5.24 -13.27
C LEU A 71 18.21 5.90 -14.64
N ALA A 72 17.19 6.14 -15.47
CA ALA A 72 17.37 6.82 -16.75
C ALA A 72 17.61 8.33 -16.60
N ASN A 73 17.31 8.88 -15.42
CA ASN A 73 17.49 10.30 -15.10
C ASN A 73 18.72 10.56 -14.21
N ILE A 74 19.47 9.52 -13.85
CA ILE A 74 20.75 9.64 -13.13
C ILE A 74 21.88 9.61 -14.16
N HIS A 75 22.67 10.68 -14.22
CA HIS A 75 23.81 10.82 -15.12
C HIS A 75 24.99 11.49 -14.40
N ASP A 76 26.14 11.63 -15.07
CA ASP A 76 27.39 12.13 -14.47
C ASP A 76 27.30 13.53 -13.83
N ASN A 77 26.24 14.29 -14.12
CA ASN A 77 25.97 15.63 -13.55
C ASN A 77 24.83 15.62 -12.50
N THR A 78 24.31 14.46 -12.12
CA THR A 78 23.36 14.31 -11.01
C THR A 78 24.13 14.39 -9.69
N LEU A 79 24.27 15.60 -9.15
CA LEU A 79 25.04 15.89 -7.94
C LEU A 79 24.17 16.57 -6.88
N PHE A 80 24.55 16.40 -5.61
CA PHE A 80 23.96 17.09 -4.48
C PHE A 80 25.00 17.99 -3.82
N PHE A 81 24.70 19.28 -3.70
CA PHE A 81 25.55 20.25 -3.02
C PHE A 81 24.88 20.70 -1.73
N HIS A 82 25.60 20.55 -0.62
CA HIS A 82 25.20 21.09 0.67
C HIS A 82 26.07 22.31 1.00
N VAL A 83 25.43 23.45 1.25
CA VAL A 83 26.13 24.72 1.55
C VAL A 83 25.80 25.10 2.98
N GLU A 84 26.83 25.14 3.83
CA GLU A 84 26.72 25.57 5.23
C GLU A 84 27.41 26.91 5.47
N SER A 85 26.89 27.68 6.42
CA SER A 85 27.44 28.97 6.81
C SER A 85 26.99 29.36 8.21
N ASN A 86 27.71 30.30 8.84
CA ASN A 86 27.25 30.94 10.06
C ASN A 86 25.89 31.66 9.85
N PHE A 87 25.13 31.83 10.94
CA PHE A 87 23.89 32.59 10.93
C PHE A 87 24.12 34.04 10.46
N GLY A 88 23.20 34.59 9.66
CA GLY A 88 23.26 35.97 9.17
C GLY A 88 23.92 36.19 7.78
N VAL A 89 24.54 35.17 7.19
CA VAL A 89 25.35 35.31 5.95
C VAL A 89 24.53 35.38 4.63
N ARG A 90 23.21 35.64 4.68
CA ARG A 90 22.31 35.68 3.50
C ARG A 90 22.53 34.51 2.50
N ARG A 91 22.81 33.32 3.03
CA ARG A 91 23.18 32.12 2.27
C ARG A 91 22.22 31.78 1.14
N SER A 92 20.92 31.99 1.35
CA SER A 92 19.88 31.68 0.36
C SER A 92 20.11 32.41 -0.97
N ASP A 93 20.55 33.67 -0.94
CA ASP A 93 20.83 34.45 -2.16
C ASP A 93 22.04 33.89 -2.91
N PHE A 94 23.07 33.46 -2.17
CA PHE A 94 24.25 32.81 -2.74
C PHE A 94 23.91 31.45 -3.36
N VAL A 95 23.17 30.60 -2.64
CA VAL A 95 22.75 29.28 -3.12
C VAL A 95 21.88 29.40 -4.36
N LYS A 96 20.95 30.36 -4.40
CA LYS A 96 20.13 30.61 -5.59
C LYS A 96 20.98 31.03 -6.79
N ARG A 97 21.84 32.03 -6.62
CA ARG A 97 22.73 32.49 -7.71
C ARG A 97 23.67 31.39 -8.21
N LEU A 98 24.23 30.60 -7.30
CA LEU A 98 25.09 29.48 -7.66
C LEU A 98 24.32 28.45 -8.45
N ALA A 99 23.16 28.02 -7.95
CA ALA A 99 22.28 27.05 -8.61
C ALA A 99 21.86 27.53 -10.00
N ASP A 100 21.41 28.79 -10.15
CA ASP A 100 21.06 29.39 -11.44
C ASP A 100 22.25 29.37 -12.41
N HIS A 101 23.46 29.66 -11.93
CA HIS A 101 24.68 29.71 -12.74
C HIS A 101 25.11 28.34 -13.25
N ILE A 102 24.97 27.30 -12.43
CA ILE A 102 25.37 25.93 -12.79
C ILE A 102 24.22 25.08 -13.33
N GLY A 103 23.00 25.63 -13.44
CA GLY A 103 21.81 24.94 -13.93
C GLY A 103 21.24 23.91 -12.97
N PHE A 104 21.39 24.13 -11.66
CA PHE A 104 20.88 23.26 -10.59
C PHE A 104 19.59 23.82 -10.00
N LEU A 105 18.80 22.95 -9.38
CA LEU A 105 17.63 23.36 -8.59
C LEU A 105 18.11 24.00 -7.28
N SER A 106 17.72 25.25 -7.04
CA SER A 106 17.87 25.88 -5.73
C SER A 106 16.70 25.48 -4.83
N VAL A 107 16.99 24.80 -3.72
CA VAL A 107 15.98 24.50 -2.70
C VAL A 107 16.00 25.64 -1.66
N PRO A 108 14.90 26.41 -1.51
CA PRO A 108 14.86 27.51 -0.57
C PRO A 108 14.95 27.01 0.89
N LYS A 109 15.33 27.91 1.79
CA LYS A 109 15.26 27.65 3.24
C LYS A 109 13.81 27.30 3.60
N PRO A 110 13.57 26.30 4.48
CA PRO A 110 12.23 26.07 5.00
C PRO A 110 11.69 27.34 5.67
N ASP A 111 10.53 27.79 5.21
CA ASP A 111 9.76 28.87 5.82
C ASP A 111 8.79 28.26 6.84
N LEU A 112 8.90 28.70 8.09
CA LEU A 112 8.01 28.26 9.15
C LEU A 112 6.56 28.67 8.87
N ASP A 113 6.33 29.81 8.21
CA ASP A 113 4.97 30.28 7.90
C ASP A 113 4.23 29.36 6.91
N HIS A 114 4.97 28.71 6.01
CA HIS A 114 4.40 27.67 5.14
C HIS A 114 3.93 26.45 5.94
N TYR A 115 4.71 26.09 6.97
CA TYR A 115 4.38 25.00 7.89
C TYR A 115 3.18 25.36 8.78
N PHE A 116 3.14 26.58 9.34
CA PHE A 116 2.08 27.04 10.23
C PHE A 116 0.71 27.15 9.54
N ARG A 117 0.66 27.63 8.29
CA ARG A 117 -0.61 27.77 7.54
C ARG A 117 -1.31 26.44 7.26
N HIS A 118 -0.57 25.35 7.08
CA HIS A 118 -1.15 24.02 6.89
C HIS A 118 -1.48 23.31 8.21
N TYR A 119 -0.82 23.66 9.31
CA TYR A 119 -0.93 22.94 10.58
C TYR A 119 -1.96 23.51 11.56
N TYR A 120 -2.28 24.81 11.50
CA TYR A 120 -3.06 25.48 12.57
C TYR A 120 -4.33 26.19 12.09
N LEU A 121 -4.53 26.39 10.79
CA LEU A 121 -5.78 26.92 10.23
C LEU A 121 -6.71 25.74 9.91
N GLY A 122 -7.24 25.12 10.97
CA GLY A 122 -8.25 24.05 10.87
C GLY A 122 -9.64 24.61 10.56
N GLY A 123 -10.32 24.02 9.59
CA GLY A 123 -11.72 24.33 9.24
C GLY A 123 -12.69 23.15 9.37
N HIS A 124 -12.19 21.92 9.59
CA HIS A 124 -13.01 20.71 9.66
C HIS A 124 -12.56 19.79 10.81
N TYR A 125 -13.19 20.00 11.97
CA TYR A 125 -13.03 19.22 13.19
C TYR A 125 -13.52 17.78 12.98
N THR A 126 -12.61 16.81 13.05
CA THR A 126 -12.93 15.39 12.78
C THR A 126 -13.79 14.81 13.91
N LEU A 127 -13.54 15.24 15.15
CA LEU A 127 -14.34 14.88 16.32
C LEU A 127 -15.81 15.29 16.19
N ALA A 128 -16.12 16.37 15.45
CA ALA A 128 -17.50 16.80 15.25
C ALA A 128 -18.36 15.76 14.48
N ASN A 129 -17.71 14.86 13.74
CA ASN A 129 -18.36 13.78 13.02
C ASN A 129 -18.49 12.50 13.87
N ILE A 130 -17.86 12.42 15.04
CA ILE A 130 -17.86 11.20 15.86
C ILE A 130 -19.06 11.20 16.79
N HIS A 131 -19.89 10.17 16.70
CA HIS A 131 -21.05 9.93 17.56
C HIS A 131 -21.18 8.43 17.87
N ASP A 132 -22.20 8.04 18.63
CA ASP A 132 -22.36 6.68 19.17
C ASP A 132 -22.40 5.59 18.08
N ASN A 133 -22.92 5.92 16.90
CA ASN A 133 -23.02 5.01 15.75
C ASN A 133 -21.80 5.09 14.80
N THR A 134 -20.78 5.86 15.15
CA THR A 134 -19.49 5.88 14.45
C THR A 134 -18.65 4.68 14.89
N LEU A 135 -19.05 3.49 14.44
CA LEU A 135 -18.47 2.22 14.85
C LEU A 135 -17.78 1.49 13.69
N PHE A 136 -16.70 0.79 14.01
CA PHE A 136 -15.97 -0.06 13.07
C PHE A 136 -16.13 -1.54 13.44
N PHE A 137 -16.81 -2.28 12.57
CA PHE A 137 -17.09 -3.71 12.73
C PHE A 137 -16.37 -4.58 11.69
N HIS A 138 -16.04 -5.81 12.10
CA HIS A 138 -15.67 -6.89 11.20
C HIS A 138 -16.68 -8.03 11.26
N VAL A 139 -16.98 -8.63 10.11
CA VAL A 139 -17.65 -9.93 10.05
C VAL A 139 -16.67 -10.99 9.58
N GLU A 140 -16.48 -11.98 10.41
CA GLU A 140 -15.51 -13.06 10.24
C GLU A 140 -16.18 -14.43 10.23
N SER A 141 -15.48 -15.38 9.64
CA SER A 141 -15.88 -16.79 9.59
C SER A 141 -14.71 -17.62 9.09
N ASN A 142 -14.81 -18.93 9.17
CA ASN A 142 -13.89 -19.80 8.46
C ASN A 142 -13.92 -19.54 6.93
N PHE A 143 -12.90 -20.02 6.22
CA PHE A 143 -12.81 -19.98 4.77
C PHE A 143 -13.95 -20.78 4.14
N GLY A 144 -14.39 -20.38 2.94
CA GLY A 144 -15.48 -21.07 2.23
C GLY A 144 -16.91 -20.65 2.64
N VAL A 145 -17.12 -20.12 3.84
CA VAL A 145 -18.43 -19.61 4.27
C VAL A 145 -18.85 -18.39 3.41
N ARG A 146 -20.08 -18.43 2.88
CA ARG A 146 -20.63 -17.42 1.96
C ARG A 146 -21.35 -16.29 2.72
N ARG A 147 -20.59 -15.45 3.42
CA ARG A 147 -21.15 -14.39 4.29
C ARG A 147 -21.32 -13.01 3.65
N SER A 148 -20.82 -12.79 2.44
CA SER A 148 -20.79 -11.43 1.84
C SER A 148 -22.18 -10.79 1.70
N ASP A 149 -23.22 -11.60 1.42
CA ASP A 149 -24.60 -11.11 1.40
C ASP A 149 -25.09 -10.67 2.78
N PHE A 150 -24.80 -11.46 3.82
CA PHE A 150 -25.12 -11.12 5.21
C PHE A 150 -24.47 -9.81 5.62
N VAL A 151 -23.18 -9.60 5.31
CA VAL A 151 -22.47 -8.35 5.64
C VAL A 151 -23.15 -7.13 5.02
N LYS A 152 -23.49 -7.24 3.73
CA LYS A 152 -24.17 -6.16 3.01
C LYS A 152 -25.53 -5.85 3.62
N ARG A 153 -26.35 -6.89 3.84
CA ARG A 153 -27.69 -6.74 4.41
C ARG A 153 -27.66 -6.18 5.83
N LEU A 154 -26.72 -6.62 6.67
CA LEU A 154 -26.54 -6.08 8.01
C LEU A 154 -26.18 -4.60 7.96
N ALA A 155 -25.20 -4.23 7.13
CA ALA A 155 -24.78 -2.83 6.99
C ALA A 155 -25.93 -1.94 6.48
N ASP A 156 -26.68 -2.39 5.46
CA ASP A 156 -27.85 -1.68 4.94
C ASP A 156 -28.93 -1.52 6.03
N HIS A 157 -29.14 -2.55 6.87
CA HIS A 157 -30.13 -2.55 7.95
C HIS A 157 -29.80 -1.57 9.08
N ILE A 158 -28.52 -1.43 9.45
CA ILE A 158 -28.07 -0.50 10.50
C ILE A 158 -27.61 0.87 9.97
N GLY A 159 -27.69 1.09 8.65
CA GLY A 159 -27.26 2.34 8.01
C GLY A 159 -25.74 2.54 7.96
N PHE A 160 -24.96 1.47 8.02
CA PHE A 160 -23.50 1.50 7.94
C PHE A 160 -23.03 1.30 6.50
N LEU A 161 -21.78 1.68 6.23
CA LEU A 161 -21.12 1.25 5.01
C LEU A 161 -20.76 -0.23 5.07
N SER A 162 -21.14 -0.99 4.05
CA SER A 162 -20.55 -2.30 3.77
C SER A 162 -19.25 -2.18 2.95
N VAL A 163 -18.10 -2.51 3.55
CA VAL A 163 -16.85 -2.71 2.82
C VAL A 163 -16.76 -4.18 2.38
N PRO A 164 -16.75 -4.46 1.07
CA PRO A 164 -16.79 -5.83 0.58
C PRO A 164 -15.45 -6.55 0.78
N LYS A 165 -15.51 -7.87 0.72
CA LYS A 165 -14.32 -8.74 0.73
C LYS A 165 -13.29 -8.27 -0.31
N PRO A 166 -11.98 -8.33 -0.01
CA PRO A 166 -10.93 -7.99 -0.96
C PRO A 166 -11.04 -8.85 -2.23
N ASP A 167 -11.07 -8.17 -3.38
CA ASP A 167 -11.00 -8.76 -4.71
C ASP A 167 -9.66 -8.38 -5.33
N LEU A 168 -8.69 -9.29 -5.21
CA LEU A 168 -7.34 -9.09 -5.72
C LEU A 168 -7.33 -8.82 -7.22
N ASP A 169 -8.11 -9.59 -8.00
CA ASP A 169 -8.14 -9.51 -9.44
C ASP A 169 -8.63 -8.15 -9.88
N ARG A 170 -9.79 -7.75 -9.34
CA ARG A 170 -10.38 -6.45 -9.64
C ARG A 170 -9.49 -5.27 -9.24
N MET A 171 -8.74 -5.40 -8.14
CA MET A 171 -7.96 -4.28 -7.59
C MET A 171 -6.58 -4.12 -8.22
N HIS A 172 -5.96 -5.21 -8.66
CA HIS A 172 -4.57 -5.19 -9.17
C HIS A 172 -4.43 -5.52 -10.65
N PHE A 173 -5.42 -6.22 -11.21
CA PHE A 173 -5.26 -6.87 -12.50
C PHE A 173 -6.34 -6.50 -13.51
N VAL A 174 -7.45 -5.91 -13.10
CA VAL A 174 -8.49 -5.48 -14.05
C VAL A 174 -8.41 -3.97 -14.24
N ASP A 175 -8.49 -3.52 -15.49
CA ASP A 175 -8.51 -2.10 -15.84
C ASP A 175 -9.84 -1.41 -15.48
N GLU A 176 -9.90 -0.09 -15.67
CA GLU A 176 -11.06 0.70 -15.25
C GLU A 176 -12.37 0.35 -15.98
N THR A 177 -12.27 -0.31 -17.14
CA THR A 177 -13.42 -0.69 -17.96
C THR A 177 -13.94 -2.09 -17.63
N GLY A 178 -13.19 -2.88 -16.84
CA GLY A 178 -13.52 -4.27 -16.58
C GLY A 178 -13.17 -5.20 -17.75
N THR A 179 -12.56 -4.68 -18.81
CA THR A 179 -12.40 -5.38 -20.09
C THR A 179 -11.00 -5.90 -20.31
N VAL A 180 -9.99 -5.32 -19.65
CA VAL A 180 -8.59 -5.73 -19.81
C VAL A 180 -8.07 -6.30 -18.50
N ASN A 181 -7.66 -7.57 -18.55
CA ASN A 181 -6.93 -8.22 -17.47
C ASN A 181 -5.41 -8.05 -17.70
N THR A 182 -4.80 -7.15 -16.95
CA THR A 182 -3.36 -6.87 -16.97
C THR A 182 -2.49 -7.99 -16.40
N ARG A 183 -3.08 -8.99 -15.73
CA ARG A 183 -2.35 -10.20 -15.27
C ARG A 183 -1.84 -11.02 -16.44
N GLU A 184 -2.72 -11.33 -17.39
CA GLU A 184 -2.36 -12.09 -18.59
C GLU A 184 -1.29 -11.35 -19.37
N PHE A 185 -1.52 -10.06 -19.57
CA PHE A 185 -0.55 -9.17 -20.17
C PHE A 185 0.80 -9.17 -19.41
N HIS A 186 0.82 -9.12 -18.08
CA HIS A 186 2.07 -9.23 -17.30
C HIS A 186 2.77 -10.58 -17.51
N ASN A 187 2.00 -11.67 -17.44
CA ASN A 187 2.48 -13.05 -17.53
C ASN A 187 3.01 -13.39 -18.94
N ASP A 188 2.48 -12.78 -19.99
CA ASP A 188 2.95 -12.96 -21.38
C ASP A 188 4.40 -12.50 -21.57
N TYR A 189 4.90 -11.59 -20.73
CA TYR A 189 6.20 -10.94 -20.90
C TYR A 189 7.20 -11.20 -19.77
N CYS A 190 6.81 -11.86 -18.67
CA CYS A 190 7.76 -12.26 -17.64
C CYS A 190 8.27 -13.70 -17.84
N LEU A 191 9.29 -14.07 -17.07
CA LEU A 191 9.73 -15.46 -17.01
C LEU A 191 8.63 -16.31 -16.35
N PRO A 192 8.49 -17.61 -16.70
CA PRO A 192 7.51 -18.50 -16.06
C PRO A 192 7.54 -18.51 -14.53
N ARG A 193 8.72 -18.33 -13.95
CA ARG A 193 8.92 -18.20 -12.50
C ARG A 193 8.26 -16.93 -11.94
N ASP A 194 8.27 -15.84 -12.68
CA ASP A 194 7.77 -14.53 -12.26
C ASP A 194 6.26 -14.34 -12.51
N HIS A 195 5.58 -15.36 -13.05
CA HIS A 195 4.14 -15.32 -13.29
C HIS A 195 3.37 -14.97 -12.01
N MET A 196 2.38 -14.11 -12.18
CA MET A 196 1.45 -13.72 -11.14
C MET A 196 0.26 -14.69 -11.14
N PRO A 197 0.12 -15.56 -10.11
CA PRO A 197 -0.88 -16.63 -10.12
C PRO A 197 -2.26 -16.08 -9.80
N SER A 198 -3.27 -16.48 -10.56
CA SER A 198 -4.67 -16.21 -10.23
C SER A 198 -5.05 -16.93 -8.93
N PRO A 199 -6.08 -16.47 -8.21
CA PRO A 199 -6.62 -17.22 -7.08
C PRO A 199 -6.96 -18.67 -7.48
N ALA A 200 -7.53 -18.89 -8.66
CA ALA A 200 -7.88 -20.22 -9.14
C ALA A 200 -6.65 -21.13 -9.32
N GLU A 201 -5.60 -20.65 -9.98
CA GLU A 201 -4.34 -21.40 -10.16
C GLU A 201 -3.69 -21.72 -8.82
N TRP A 202 -3.64 -20.75 -7.91
CA TRP A 202 -3.09 -20.94 -6.57
C TRP A 202 -3.91 -21.94 -5.75
N HIS A 203 -5.24 -21.92 -5.85
CA HIS A 203 -6.10 -22.87 -5.15
C HIS A 203 -5.86 -24.33 -5.60
N LEU A 204 -5.54 -24.54 -6.89
CA LEU A 204 -5.26 -25.86 -7.45
C LEU A 204 -3.82 -26.32 -7.17
N ASN A 205 -2.86 -25.41 -7.22
CA ASN A 205 -1.43 -25.69 -7.08
C ASN A 205 -0.71 -24.68 -6.17
N PRO A 206 -1.07 -24.60 -4.87
CA PRO A 206 -0.42 -23.70 -3.94
C PRO A 206 1.02 -24.15 -3.70
N ASN A 207 1.93 -23.19 -3.65
CA ASN A 207 3.35 -23.38 -3.34
C ASN A 207 3.93 -22.06 -2.85
N ALA A 208 5.08 -22.09 -2.16
CA ALA A 208 5.69 -20.89 -1.57
C ALA A 208 5.84 -19.72 -2.54
N HIS A 209 6.27 -20.01 -3.78
CA HIS A 209 6.49 -18.98 -4.80
C HIS A 209 5.18 -18.30 -5.21
N ALA A 210 4.16 -19.09 -5.55
CA ALA A 210 2.85 -18.58 -5.94
C ALA A 210 2.14 -17.90 -4.76
N SER A 211 2.29 -18.43 -3.54
CA SER A 211 1.65 -17.90 -2.33
C SER A 211 2.10 -16.49 -2.03
N VAL A 212 3.40 -16.19 -2.02
CA VAL A 212 3.83 -14.82 -1.70
C VAL A 212 3.40 -13.82 -2.78
N ARG A 213 3.42 -14.26 -4.06
CA ARG A 213 2.93 -13.47 -5.19
C ARG A 213 1.45 -13.13 -5.10
N LEU A 214 0.63 -14.00 -4.51
CA LEU A 214 -0.79 -13.77 -4.26
C LEU A 214 -1.07 -13.01 -2.94
N LEU A 215 -0.45 -13.44 -1.85
CA LEU A 215 -0.75 -12.97 -0.49
C LEU A 215 -0.27 -11.54 -0.25
N ARG A 216 0.89 -11.13 -0.79
CA ARG A 216 1.37 -9.76 -0.65
C ARG A 216 0.39 -8.72 -1.24
N PRO A 217 0.01 -8.77 -2.53
CA PRO A 217 -0.93 -7.80 -3.07
C PRO A 217 -2.33 -7.94 -2.44
N LEU A 218 -2.71 -9.13 -1.96
CA LEU A 218 -3.94 -9.30 -1.20
C LEU A 218 -3.92 -8.51 0.12
N LEU A 219 -2.85 -8.60 0.90
CA LEU A 219 -2.68 -7.81 2.13
C LEU A 219 -2.61 -6.31 1.85
N GLN A 220 -2.03 -5.90 0.72
CA GLN A 220 -2.07 -4.51 0.25
C GLN A 220 -3.50 -4.07 -0.09
N THR A 221 -4.29 -4.92 -0.75
CA THR A 221 -5.71 -4.64 -1.02
C THR A 221 -6.50 -4.50 0.27
N MET A 222 -6.30 -5.42 1.22
CA MET A 222 -7.01 -5.41 2.51
C MET A 222 -6.68 -4.18 3.34
N SER A 223 -5.40 -3.83 3.46
CA SER A 223 -4.99 -2.62 4.16
C SER A 223 -5.56 -1.38 3.49
N TYR A 224 -5.56 -1.31 2.16
CA TYR A 224 -6.19 -0.21 1.43
C TYR A 224 -7.70 -0.11 1.69
N GLN A 225 -8.46 -1.20 1.58
CA GLN A 225 -9.90 -1.18 1.86
C GLN A 225 -10.21 -0.73 3.29
N LEU A 226 -9.43 -1.20 4.26
CA LEU A 226 -9.50 -0.75 5.65
C LEU A 226 -9.27 0.75 5.78
N ARG A 227 -8.22 1.28 5.14
CA ARG A 227 -7.91 2.72 5.16
C ARG A 227 -9.06 3.55 4.59
N MET A 228 -9.68 3.10 3.51
CA MET A 228 -10.81 3.82 2.91
C MET A 228 -12.06 3.78 3.79
N GLY A 229 -12.37 2.63 4.38
CA GLY A 229 -13.46 2.51 5.34
C GLY A 229 -13.26 3.45 6.51
N LEU A 230 -12.07 3.45 7.13
CA LEU A 230 -11.74 4.36 8.21
C LEU A 230 -11.79 5.83 7.76
N SER A 231 -11.21 6.16 6.60
CA SER A 231 -11.23 7.51 6.03
C SER A 231 -12.66 8.04 5.88
N HIS A 232 -13.57 7.20 5.38
CA HIS A 232 -15.00 7.51 5.28
C HIS A 232 -15.64 7.76 6.63
N MET A 233 -15.45 6.83 7.56
CA MET A 233 -16.01 6.92 8.90
C MET A 233 -15.59 8.21 9.61
N PHE A 234 -14.29 8.58 9.55
CA PHE A 234 -13.80 9.84 10.11
C PHE A 234 -14.23 11.08 9.30
N SER A 235 -14.60 10.92 8.03
CA SER A 235 -15.06 12.05 7.21
C SER A 235 -16.56 12.32 7.37
N THR A 236 -17.36 11.30 7.68
CA THR A 236 -18.83 11.36 7.62
C THR A 236 -19.52 11.03 8.93
N GLY A 237 -18.85 10.36 9.87
CA GLY A 237 -19.46 9.80 11.08
C GLY A 237 -20.19 8.48 10.89
N GLN A 238 -20.42 8.05 9.64
CA GLN A 238 -21.10 6.80 9.35
C GLN A 238 -20.22 5.59 9.71
N GLY A 239 -20.77 4.67 10.51
CA GLY A 239 -20.11 3.41 10.85
C GLY A 239 -19.82 2.53 9.62
N ILE A 240 -18.89 1.59 9.78
CA ILE A 240 -18.44 0.69 8.71
C ILE A 240 -18.47 -0.77 9.17
N VAL A 241 -18.88 -1.67 8.27
CA VAL A 241 -18.85 -3.12 8.44
C VAL A 241 -17.98 -3.72 7.34
N MET A 242 -16.91 -4.43 7.73
CA MET A 242 -15.97 -5.03 6.78
C MET A 242 -16.13 -6.55 6.68
N ASP A 243 -16.28 -7.07 5.46
CA ASP A 243 -16.28 -8.50 5.17
C ASP A 243 -14.83 -9.04 5.11
N ARG A 244 -14.34 -9.57 6.24
CA ARG A 244 -12.96 -10.02 6.51
C ARG A 244 -12.07 -8.92 7.10
N SER A 245 -11.29 -9.30 8.12
CA SER A 245 -10.30 -8.44 8.76
C SER A 245 -8.89 -8.66 8.21
N TYR A 246 -8.13 -7.58 8.19
CA TYR A 246 -6.69 -7.59 7.91
C TYR A 246 -5.92 -8.47 8.91
N TRP A 247 -6.35 -8.50 10.18
CA TRP A 247 -5.66 -9.21 11.26
C TRP A 247 -5.83 -10.73 11.23
N SER A 248 -7.00 -11.24 10.83
CA SER A 248 -7.24 -12.70 10.74
C SER A 248 -6.35 -13.36 9.68
N TYR A 249 -6.00 -12.63 8.62
CA TYR A 249 -5.13 -13.14 7.55
C TYR A 249 -3.73 -13.51 8.02
N TYR A 250 -3.21 -12.83 9.06
CA TYR A 250 -1.91 -13.20 9.64
C TYR A 250 -1.98 -14.42 10.51
N ALA A 251 -3.11 -14.66 11.16
CA ALA A 251 -3.33 -15.89 11.90
C ALA A 251 -3.45 -17.08 10.93
N ILE A 252 -4.08 -16.87 9.76
CA ILE A 252 -4.11 -17.84 8.66
C ILE A 252 -2.72 -18.11 8.07
N LEU A 253 -1.83 -17.11 8.05
CA LEU A 253 -0.49 -17.26 7.48
C LEU A 253 0.33 -18.36 8.17
N ASN A 254 0.17 -18.54 9.49
CA ASN A 254 0.76 -19.65 10.23
C ASN A 254 0.31 -21.00 9.67
N ILE A 255 -1.00 -21.16 9.48
CA ILE A 255 -1.58 -22.39 8.94
C ILE A 255 -1.06 -22.67 7.53
N LEU A 256 -1.01 -21.64 6.66
CA LEU A 256 -0.49 -21.81 5.30
C LEU A 256 1.00 -22.21 5.28
N ARG A 257 1.79 -21.73 6.25
CA ARG A 257 3.19 -22.16 6.42
C ARG A 257 3.27 -23.62 6.87
N ASP A 258 2.47 -24.01 7.87
CA ASP A 258 2.50 -25.36 8.43
C ASP A 258 2.02 -26.42 7.43
N PHE A 259 1.15 -26.04 6.48
CA PHE A 259 0.76 -26.86 5.34
C PHE A 259 1.76 -26.83 4.17
N GLY A 260 2.89 -26.12 4.31
CA GLY A 260 3.95 -26.04 3.30
C GLY A 260 3.63 -25.14 2.11
N TYR A 261 2.56 -24.36 2.16
CA TYR A 261 2.20 -23.43 1.07
C TYR A 261 2.95 -22.12 1.15
N VAL A 262 3.51 -21.77 2.31
CA VAL A 262 4.34 -20.57 2.52
C VAL A 262 5.67 -21.00 3.14
N SER A 263 6.80 -20.56 2.60
CA SER A 263 8.13 -20.81 3.18
C SER A 263 8.34 -19.97 4.44
N GLN A 264 9.30 -20.34 5.30
CA GLN A 264 9.65 -19.54 6.47
C GLN A 264 10.09 -18.11 6.08
N ASP A 265 10.88 -17.97 5.01
CA ASP A 265 11.31 -16.65 4.53
C ASP A 265 10.15 -15.78 4.04
N SER A 266 9.20 -16.39 3.32
CA SER A 266 7.98 -15.70 2.89
C SER A 266 7.07 -15.34 4.06
N TYR A 267 6.98 -16.22 5.07
CA TYR A 267 6.25 -15.97 6.31
C TYR A 267 6.82 -14.76 7.05
N ASP A 268 8.14 -14.76 7.29
CA ASP A 268 8.80 -13.67 8.01
C ASP A 268 8.65 -12.34 7.26
N PHE A 269 8.81 -12.36 5.93
CA PHE A 269 8.62 -11.17 5.09
C PHE A 269 7.20 -10.59 5.22
N LEU A 270 6.18 -11.43 5.16
CA LEU A 270 4.78 -10.98 5.30
C LEU A 270 4.51 -10.49 6.73
N LEU A 271 5.16 -11.07 7.75
CA LEU A 271 5.06 -10.61 9.13
C LEU A 271 5.75 -9.26 9.36
N GLU A 272 6.90 -8.99 8.75
CA GLU A 272 7.55 -7.67 8.78
C GLU A 272 6.65 -6.59 8.18
N TYR A 273 5.99 -6.91 7.06
CA TYR A 273 4.99 -6.05 6.47
C TYR A 273 3.85 -5.76 7.46
N LYS A 274 3.40 -6.77 8.22
CA LYS A 274 2.39 -6.60 9.28
C LYS A 274 2.80 -5.59 10.34
N VAL A 275 3.96 -5.84 10.93
CA VAL A 275 4.49 -5.03 12.04
C VAL A 275 4.67 -3.59 11.62
N SER A 276 5.04 -3.36 10.36
CA SER A 276 5.18 -2.02 9.81
C SER A 276 3.86 -1.26 9.87
N ILE A 277 2.74 -1.86 9.46
CA ILE A 277 1.48 -1.13 9.31
C ILE A 277 0.51 -1.20 10.49
N ASP A 278 0.64 -2.19 11.37
CA ASP A 278 -0.26 -2.38 12.53
C ASP A 278 -0.41 -1.12 13.38
N TYR A 279 0.69 -0.42 13.67
CA TYR A 279 0.69 0.79 14.50
C TYR A 279 0.01 2.01 13.85
N SER A 280 -0.30 1.91 12.55
CA SER A 280 -0.90 2.98 11.75
C SER A 280 -2.39 2.76 11.50
N LEU A 281 -2.99 1.75 12.11
CA LEU A 281 -4.39 1.36 11.92
C LEU A 281 -5.13 1.30 13.27
N LYS A 282 -6.45 1.51 13.23
CA LYS A 282 -7.34 1.31 14.39
C LYS A 282 -8.00 -0.06 14.31
N MET A 283 -7.98 -0.80 15.40
CA MET A 283 -8.63 -2.09 15.60
C MET A 283 -10.16 -1.97 15.53
N PRO A 284 -10.90 -3.03 15.18
CA PRO A 284 -12.36 -3.01 15.25
C PRO A 284 -12.87 -2.82 16.68
N ARG A 285 -14.07 -2.25 16.80
CA ARG A 285 -14.81 -2.23 18.07
C ARG A 285 -15.64 -3.51 18.29
N LEU A 286 -15.99 -4.20 17.21
CA LEU A 286 -16.74 -5.46 17.25
C LEU A 286 -16.29 -6.42 16.15
N ILE A 287 -16.20 -7.70 16.50
CA ILE A 287 -16.12 -8.81 15.57
C ILE A 287 -17.38 -9.66 15.69
N ILE A 288 -18.09 -9.83 14.58
CA ILE A 288 -19.18 -10.80 14.45
C ILE A 288 -18.60 -12.06 13.79
N PHE A 289 -18.49 -13.14 14.53
CA PHE A 289 -17.99 -14.42 14.03
C PHE A 289 -19.15 -15.36 13.70
N ILE A 290 -19.25 -15.73 12.42
CA ILE A 290 -20.21 -16.72 11.93
C ILE A 290 -19.51 -18.09 11.91
N ASP A 291 -19.87 -18.92 12.88
CA ASP A 291 -19.38 -20.28 13.05
C ASP A 291 -20.14 -21.25 12.14
N LYS A 292 -19.37 -22.10 11.47
CA LYS A 292 -19.89 -23.17 10.62
C LYS A 292 -18.91 -24.32 10.68
N ASP A 293 -19.45 -25.51 10.88
CA ASP A 293 -18.66 -26.73 10.94
C ASP A 293 -17.79 -26.91 9.69
N PRO A 294 -16.48 -27.21 9.84
CA PRO A 294 -15.56 -27.41 8.70
C PRO A 294 -15.99 -28.47 7.70
N HIS A 295 -16.63 -29.54 8.15
CA HIS A 295 -17.14 -30.59 7.26
C HIS A 295 -18.32 -30.07 6.43
N ALA A 296 -19.26 -29.37 7.06
CA ALA A 296 -20.36 -28.73 6.35
C ALA A 296 -19.89 -27.67 5.35
N ILE A 297 -18.83 -26.90 5.67
CA ILE A 297 -18.17 -25.98 4.73
C ILE A 297 -17.64 -26.75 3.52
N TRP A 298 -16.87 -27.82 3.78
CA TRP A 298 -16.27 -28.62 2.73
C TRP A 298 -17.33 -29.22 1.80
N GLU A 299 -18.40 -29.79 2.35
CA GLU A 299 -19.53 -30.33 1.58
C GLU A 299 -20.22 -29.27 0.71
N ASP A 300 -20.45 -28.06 1.26
CA ASP A 300 -21.02 -26.95 0.49
C ASP A 300 -20.11 -26.55 -0.67
N ILE A 301 -18.79 -26.52 -0.47
CA ILE A 301 -17.82 -26.24 -1.54
C ILE A 301 -17.88 -27.34 -2.61
N GLN A 302 -17.90 -28.61 -2.23
CA GLN A 302 -17.99 -29.72 -3.18
C GLN A 302 -19.27 -29.67 -4.01
N LYS A 303 -20.39 -29.28 -3.38
CA LYS A 303 -21.69 -29.20 -4.05
C LYS A 303 -21.85 -27.94 -4.92
N ASN A 304 -21.57 -26.78 -4.33
CA ASN A 304 -21.96 -25.46 -4.85
C ASN A 304 -20.77 -24.57 -5.26
N GLY A 305 -19.54 -24.98 -4.98
CA GLY A 305 -18.33 -24.23 -5.33
C GLY A 305 -18.08 -24.13 -6.84
N LYS A 306 -17.20 -23.21 -7.23
CA LYS A 306 -16.64 -23.17 -8.59
C LYS A 306 -15.73 -24.38 -8.82
N ASP A 307 -15.48 -24.76 -10.07
CA ASP A 307 -14.70 -25.98 -10.39
C ASP A 307 -13.32 -26.00 -9.73
N TYR A 308 -12.60 -24.87 -9.76
CA TYR A 308 -11.29 -24.77 -9.10
C TYR A 308 -11.37 -24.84 -7.57
N GLN A 309 -12.51 -24.50 -6.97
CA GLN A 309 -12.72 -24.57 -5.52
C GLN A 309 -12.96 -26.02 -5.08
N LYS A 310 -13.72 -26.79 -5.87
CA LYS A 310 -13.98 -28.22 -5.62
C LYS A 310 -12.68 -29.02 -5.63
N GLY A 311 -11.81 -28.76 -6.59
CA GLY A 311 -10.48 -29.37 -6.71
C GLY A 311 -9.38 -28.66 -5.90
N SER A 312 -9.72 -27.73 -5.00
CA SER A 312 -8.72 -26.92 -4.32
C SER A 312 -8.00 -27.70 -3.23
N LYS A 313 -6.66 -27.59 -3.21
CA LYS A 313 -5.82 -28.09 -2.10
C LYS A 313 -5.92 -27.20 -0.86
N VAL A 314 -6.31 -25.94 -1.03
CA VAL A 314 -6.47 -24.96 0.07
C VAL A 314 -7.82 -25.13 0.78
N TYR A 315 -8.86 -25.61 0.08
CA TYR A 315 -10.14 -25.98 0.70
C TYR A 315 -10.22 -27.47 1.06
N SER A 316 -9.09 -28.06 1.46
CA SER A 316 -9.12 -29.40 2.04
C SER A 316 -9.80 -29.37 3.43
N LEU A 317 -10.42 -30.48 3.81
CA LEU A 317 -11.08 -30.60 5.10
C LEU A 317 -10.10 -30.37 6.26
N GLU A 318 -8.89 -30.90 6.15
CA GLU A 318 -7.83 -30.78 7.15
C GLU A 318 -7.43 -29.33 7.37
N LEU A 319 -7.30 -28.55 6.29
CA LEU A 319 -6.93 -27.14 6.37
C LEU A 319 -8.09 -26.31 6.94
N LEU A 320 -9.33 -26.57 6.53
CA LEU A 320 -10.51 -25.93 7.10
C LEU A 320 -10.64 -26.20 8.61
N GLN A 321 -10.37 -27.43 9.06
CA GLN A 321 -10.33 -27.77 10.49
C GLN A 321 -9.19 -27.08 11.24
N ALA A 322 -8.01 -26.95 10.62
CA ALA A 322 -6.89 -26.23 11.21
C ALA A 322 -7.19 -24.72 11.35
N MET A 323 -7.84 -24.12 10.36
CA MET A 323 -8.32 -22.74 10.43
C MET A 323 -9.37 -22.56 11.53
N ASP A 324 -10.31 -23.49 11.66
CA ASP A 324 -11.36 -23.43 12.69
C ASP A 324 -10.78 -23.43 14.10
N ARG A 325 -9.84 -24.35 14.37
CA ARG A 325 -9.10 -24.39 15.64
C ARG A 325 -8.36 -23.09 15.89
N MET A 326 -7.61 -22.58 14.90
CA MET A 326 -6.89 -21.31 15.03
C MET A 326 -7.84 -20.15 15.37
N TYR A 327 -9.01 -20.06 14.72
CA TYR A 327 -9.99 -19.02 15.03
C TYR A 327 -10.48 -19.13 16.48
N LYS A 328 -10.90 -20.32 16.90
CA LYS A 328 -11.57 -20.56 18.19
C LYS A 328 -10.62 -20.58 19.38
N GLU A 329 -9.43 -21.14 19.21
CA GLU A 329 -8.47 -21.40 20.29
C GLU A 329 -7.44 -20.26 20.44
N GLU A 330 -7.13 -19.54 19.37
CA GLU A 330 -6.06 -18.51 19.39
C GLU A 330 -6.58 -17.11 19.05
N TRP A 331 -7.20 -16.95 17.88
CA TRP A 331 -7.48 -15.62 17.34
C TRP A 331 -8.63 -14.91 18.04
N LEU A 332 -9.79 -15.54 18.19
CA LEU A 332 -10.94 -14.95 18.89
C LEU A 332 -10.62 -14.67 20.37
N PRO A 333 -10.01 -15.59 21.15
CA PRO A 333 -9.61 -15.28 22.52
C PRO A 333 -8.67 -14.07 22.60
N ARG A 334 -7.69 -13.96 21.68
CA ARG A 334 -6.79 -12.80 21.62
C ARG A 334 -7.54 -11.52 21.29
N MET A 335 -8.41 -11.54 20.29
CA MET A 335 -9.17 -10.36 19.89
C MET A 335 -10.17 -9.91 20.95
N SER A 336 -10.68 -10.84 21.77
CA SER A 336 -11.60 -10.54 22.87
C SER A 336 -10.97 -9.63 23.94
N THR A 337 -9.63 -9.59 24.04
CA THR A 337 -8.93 -8.67 24.94
C THR A 337 -8.96 -7.22 24.46
N TYR A 338 -9.16 -6.99 23.15
CA TYR A 338 -9.17 -5.66 22.53
C TYR A 338 -10.56 -5.16 22.18
N CYS A 339 -11.44 -6.05 21.71
CA CYS A 339 -12.75 -5.71 21.18
C CYS A 339 -13.88 -6.62 21.65
N HIS A 340 -15.12 -6.27 21.33
CA HIS A 340 -16.26 -7.16 21.57
C HIS A 340 -16.32 -8.24 20.50
N ILE A 341 -16.83 -9.42 20.90
CA ILE A 341 -17.05 -10.55 19.99
C ILE A 341 -18.47 -11.03 20.18
N LEU A 342 -19.22 -11.11 19.08
CA LEU A 342 -20.49 -11.83 19.00
C LEU A 342 -20.28 -13.04 18.12
N GLN A 343 -20.54 -14.24 18.65
CA GLN A 343 -20.38 -15.50 17.93
C GLN A 343 -21.75 -16.13 17.70
N TYR A 344 -22.02 -16.51 16.45
CA TYR A 344 -23.26 -17.15 16.04
C TYR A 344 -22.96 -18.42 15.27
N ASN A 345 -23.70 -19.49 15.52
CA ASN A 345 -23.80 -20.55 14.52
C ASN A 345 -24.61 -20.04 13.32
N GLU A 346 -24.24 -20.43 12.08
CA GLU A 346 -24.92 -19.97 10.85
C GLU A 346 -26.45 -20.11 10.90
N ASN A 347 -26.96 -21.15 11.57
CA ASN A 347 -28.39 -21.44 11.70
C ASN A 347 -29.11 -20.69 12.83
N GLU A 348 -28.37 -20.04 13.73
CA GLU A 348 -28.95 -19.30 14.88
C GLU A 348 -29.42 -17.91 14.49
N ILE A 349 -28.86 -17.34 13.42
CA ILE A 349 -29.24 -16.03 12.90
C ILE A 349 -30.60 -16.16 12.19
N LYS A 350 -31.68 -15.94 12.94
CA LYS A 350 -33.05 -15.98 12.40
C LYS A 350 -33.39 -14.68 11.67
N THR A 351 -33.06 -13.55 12.28
CA THR A 351 -33.31 -12.21 11.72
C THR A 351 -32.10 -11.30 11.94
N LEU A 352 -32.03 -10.21 11.17
CA LEU A 352 -31.02 -9.16 11.41
C LEU A 352 -31.31 -8.39 12.70
N ASP A 353 -32.58 -8.28 13.10
CA ASP A 353 -32.99 -7.58 14.33
C ASP A 353 -32.43 -8.24 15.58
N ASP A 354 -32.34 -9.58 15.60
CA ASP A 354 -31.70 -10.32 16.70
C ASP A 354 -30.21 -9.91 16.84
N VAL A 355 -29.50 -9.83 15.71
CA VAL A 355 -28.08 -9.43 15.70
C VAL A 355 -27.92 -7.97 16.13
N VAL A 356 -28.80 -7.07 15.67
CA VAL A 356 -28.76 -5.66 16.06
C VAL A 356 -29.05 -5.50 17.55
N PHE A 357 -30.06 -6.20 18.07
CA PHE A 357 -30.37 -6.18 19.49
C PHE A 357 -29.15 -6.58 20.34
N ASP A 358 -28.45 -7.65 19.95
CA ASP A 358 -27.23 -8.09 20.63
C ASP A 358 -26.09 -7.07 20.52
N ILE A 359 -25.96 -6.36 19.40
CA ILE A 359 -25.01 -5.25 19.24
C ILE A 359 -25.35 -4.10 20.19
N GLU A 360 -26.63 -3.74 20.32
CA GLU A 360 -27.11 -2.66 21.20
C GLU A 360 -26.89 -2.96 22.68
N GLN A 361 -26.78 -4.24 23.08
CA GLN A 361 -26.44 -4.61 24.46
C GLN A 361 -24.95 -4.42 24.80
N LEU A 362 -24.09 -4.19 23.81
CA LEU A 362 -22.65 -4.07 24.03
C LEU A 362 -22.27 -2.68 24.56
N ASN A 363 -21.48 -2.66 25.64
CA ASN A 363 -20.91 -1.42 26.16
C ASN A 363 -19.64 -1.04 25.38
N PHE A 364 -19.78 -0.16 24.39
CA PHE A 364 -18.64 0.33 23.61
C PHE A 364 -17.73 1.33 24.35
N ASP A 365 -18.12 1.77 25.56
CA ASP A 365 -17.33 2.68 26.42
C ASP A 365 -16.50 1.93 27.48
N ASP A 366 -16.38 0.60 27.36
CA ASP A 366 -15.55 -0.21 28.26
C ASP A 366 -14.08 0.24 28.25
N THR A 367 -13.63 0.80 29.38
CA THR A 367 -12.27 1.33 29.56
C THR A 367 -11.19 0.25 29.59
N ASN A 368 -11.54 -1.04 29.63
CA ASN A 368 -10.58 -2.14 29.50
C ASN A 368 -10.36 -2.55 28.03
N LYS A 369 -11.24 -2.11 27.12
CA LYS A 369 -11.15 -2.38 25.68
C LYS A 369 -10.78 -1.09 24.91
N PHE A 370 -10.65 -1.24 23.59
CA PHE A 370 -10.55 -0.12 22.63
C PHE A 370 -9.48 0.95 22.95
N PRO A 371 -8.23 0.59 23.32
CA PRO A 371 -7.22 1.57 23.73
C PRO A 371 -6.92 2.62 22.65
N ASP A 372 -6.97 2.21 21.39
CA ASP A 372 -6.74 2.99 20.18
C ASP A 372 -7.91 3.93 19.81
N TRP A 373 -9.07 3.77 20.45
CA TRP A 373 -10.26 4.59 20.27
C TRP A 373 -10.44 5.68 21.34
N ARG A 374 -9.50 5.77 22.29
CA ARG A 374 -9.49 6.81 23.32
C ARG A 374 -9.00 8.13 22.72
N LEU A 375 -9.89 8.79 22.00
CA LEU A 375 -9.62 10.06 21.34
C LEU A 375 -9.59 11.18 22.40
N THR A 376 -8.52 11.97 22.43
CA THR A 376 -8.37 13.04 23.42
C THR A 376 -8.26 14.42 22.79
N VAL A 377 -7.77 14.52 21.54
CA VAL A 377 -7.55 15.79 20.84
C VAL A 377 -7.87 15.65 19.35
N ASP A 378 -8.60 16.61 18.80
CA ASP A 378 -9.05 16.57 17.39
C ASP A 378 -7.88 16.59 16.39
N VAL A 379 -6.83 17.35 16.70
CA VAL A 379 -5.63 17.45 15.85
C VAL A 379 -4.98 16.07 15.63
N GLU A 380 -5.00 15.18 16.62
CA GLU A 380 -4.46 13.83 16.45
C GLU A 380 -5.33 12.98 15.51
N LEU A 381 -6.65 13.14 15.61
CA LEU A 381 -7.61 12.45 14.76
C LEU A 381 -7.56 12.96 13.32
N GLU A 382 -7.40 14.27 13.12
CA GLU A 382 -7.18 14.90 11.82
C GLU A 382 -5.89 14.40 11.17
N ARG A 383 -4.78 14.32 11.93
CA ARG A 383 -3.51 13.75 11.44
C ARG A 383 -3.66 12.29 11.07
N PHE A 384 -4.36 11.51 11.89
CA PHE A 384 -4.65 10.11 11.58
C PHE A 384 -5.46 10.00 10.28
N ARG A 385 -6.53 10.79 10.13
CA ARG A 385 -7.34 10.84 8.90
C ARG A 385 -6.52 11.24 7.68
N ALA A 386 -5.65 12.24 7.81
CA ALA A 386 -4.74 12.65 6.74
C ALA A 386 -3.75 11.54 6.37
N GLN A 387 -3.19 10.85 7.38
CA GLN A 387 -2.28 9.73 7.16
C GLN A 387 -2.96 8.58 6.42
N LEU A 388 -4.23 8.25 6.72
CA LEU A 388 -4.99 7.20 6.00
C LEU A 388 -5.04 7.45 4.49
N GLN A 389 -5.05 8.72 4.07
CA GLN A 389 -5.13 9.16 2.68
C GLN A 389 -3.75 9.41 2.03
N ASP A 390 -2.66 9.39 2.79
CA ASP A 390 -1.31 9.59 2.26
C ASP A 390 -0.75 8.31 1.61
N GLU A 391 -1.01 8.16 0.31
CA GLU A 391 -0.50 7.02 -0.46
C GLU A 391 1.04 6.90 -0.46
N HIS A 392 1.78 8.00 -0.29
CA HIS A 392 3.24 7.93 -0.20
C HIS A 392 3.69 7.33 1.13
N PHE A 393 3.02 7.69 2.23
CA PHE A 393 3.24 7.06 3.52
C PHE A 393 3.04 5.55 3.42
N TRP A 394 1.87 5.11 2.95
CA TRP A 394 1.56 3.67 2.88
C TRP A 394 2.48 2.93 1.92
N THR A 395 2.85 3.52 0.78
CA THR A 395 3.83 2.92 -0.14
C THR A 395 5.18 2.69 0.53
N ARG A 396 5.65 3.62 1.38
CA ARG A 396 6.90 3.41 2.13
C ARG A 396 6.78 2.28 3.13
N MET A 397 5.65 2.19 3.84
CA MET A 397 5.39 1.11 4.80
C MET A 397 5.31 -0.26 4.13
N PHE A 398 4.92 -0.31 2.86
CA PHE A 398 4.84 -1.54 2.06
C PHE A 398 6.17 -1.98 1.44
N ASN A 399 7.17 -1.10 1.41
CA ASN A 399 8.48 -1.35 0.80
C ASN A 399 9.53 -1.69 1.87
N VAL A 400 9.45 -2.91 2.39
CA VAL A 400 10.47 -3.44 3.30
C VAL A 400 11.67 -3.97 2.52
N ASN A 401 12.89 -3.62 2.95
CA ASN A 401 14.14 -3.94 2.23
C ASN A 401 14.36 -5.46 2.02
N ARG A 402 13.79 -6.31 2.89
CA ARG A 402 13.88 -7.77 2.77
C ARG A 402 13.30 -8.31 1.45
N LEU A 403 12.41 -7.56 0.79
CA LEU A 403 11.90 -7.87 -0.56
C LEU A 403 13.01 -8.11 -1.58
N LEU A 404 14.13 -7.40 -1.46
CA LEU A 404 15.26 -7.51 -2.40
C LEU A 404 15.99 -8.85 -2.30
N HIS A 405 15.74 -9.61 -1.23
CA HIS A 405 16.43 -10.86 -0.92
C HIS A 405 15.50 -12.08 -0.87
N LEU A 406 14.18 -11.87 -0.96
CA LEU A 406 13.23 -12.98 -0.96
C LEU A 406 13.23 -13.67 -2.33
N SER A 407 13.74 -14.89 -2.40
CA SER A 407 13.90 -15.62 -3.65
C SER A 407 12.57 -15.76 -4.42
N GLU A 408 11.48 -15.97 -3.71
CA GLU A 408 10.12 -16.18 -4.20
C GLU A 408 9.49 -14.93 -4.82
N TRP A 409 10.02 -13.74 -4.49
CA TRP A 409 9.55 -12.47 -5.04
C TRP A 409 10.55 -11.82 -5.98
N TRP A 410 11.84 -12.09 -5.79
CA TRP A 410 12.91 -11.47 -6.54
C TRP A 410 12.83 -11.82 -8.03
N THR A 411 12.83 -10.78 -8.86
CA THR A 411 12.92 -10.84 -10.32
C THR A 411 14.29 -10.35 -10.76
N GLU A 412 14.89 -11.03 -11.73
CA GLU A 412 16.21 -10.66 -12.24
C GLU A 412 16.14 -9.31 -12.98
N PRO A 413 17.05 -8.35 -12.70
CA PRO A 413 16.95 -6.99 -13.24
C PRO A 413 16.93 -6.92 -14.78
N ASN A 414 17.70 -7.74 -15.49
CA ASN A 414 17.70 -7.72 -16.95
C ASN A 414 16.43 -8.34 -17.54
N ALA A 415 15.88 -9.39 -16.91
CA ALA A 415 14.60 -9.99 -17.25
C ALA A 415 13.48 -8.96 -17.06
N GLN A 416 13.48 -8.24 -15.94
CA GLN A 416 12.51 -7.17 -15.69
C GLN A 416 12.63 -6.04 -16.72
N LYS A 417 13.86 -5.60 -17.03
CA LYS A 417 14.10 -4.57 -18.06
C LYS A 417 13.62 -5.03 -19.44
N THR A 418 13.85 -6.29 -19.79
CA THR A 418 13.42 -6.89 -21.05
C THR A 418 11.90 -6.98 -21.11
N GLN A 419 11.25 -7.51 -20.07
CA GLN A 419 9.80 -7.55 -19.93
C GLN A 419 9.19 -6.16 -20.17
N LEU A 420 9.67 -5.15 -19.43
CA LEU A 420 9.17 -3.78 -19.56
C LEU A 420 9.44 -3.18 -20.95
N GLY A 421 10.56 -3.54 -21.57
CA GLY A 421 10.88 -3.15 -22.94
C GLY A 421 9.89 -3.74 -23.95
N LEU A 422 9.53 -5.02 -23.80
CA LEU A 422 8.57 -5.71 -24.66
C LEU A 422 7.14 -5.21 -24.46
N MET A 423 6.72 -5.02 -23.21
CA MET A 423 5.40 -4.51 -22.86
C MET A 423 5.10 -3.19 -23.58
N LYS A 424 6.08 -2.29 -23.72
CA LYS A 424 5.91 -0.99 -24.41
C LYS A 424 5.46 -1.07 -25.87
N TYR A 425 5.72 -2.19 -26.54
CA TYR A 425 5.35 -2.40 -27.93
C TYR A 425 4.05 -3.20 -28.10
N ASP A 426 3.47 -3.71 -27.01
CA ASP A 426 2.17 -4.37 -27.06
C ASP A 426 1.06 -3.33 -27.26
N PRO A 427 0.18 -3.47 -28.27
CA PRO A 427 -0.97 -2.60 -28.43
C PRO A 427 -1.82 -2.45 -27.16
N ARG A 428 -1.97 -3.52 -26.35
CA ARG A 428 -2.66 -3.53 -25.05
C ARG A 428 -2.03 -2.52 -24.09
N TYR A 429 -0.70 -2.38 -24.09
CA TYR A 429 0.02 -1.43 -23.23
C TYR A 429 -0.24 0.03 -23.60
N TYR A 430 -0.29 0.34 -24.91
CA TYR A 430 -0.54 1.70 -25.39
C TYR A 430 -1.92 2.22 -24.95
N TRP A 431 -2.94 1.34 -24.95
CA TRP A 431 -4.27 1.64 -24.41
C TRP A 431 -4.24 1.90 -22.90
N THR A 432 -3.43 1.15 -22.13
CA THR A 432 -3.34 1.30 -20.66
C THR A 432 -2.53 2.51 -20.19
N THR A 433 -1.63 3.06 -21.00
CA THR A 433 -0.70 4.11 -20.55
C THR A 433 -1.04 5.52 -21.01
N ASN A 434 -1.70 5.68 -22.16
CA ASN A 434 -2.03 7.00 -22.73
C ASN A 434 -3.50 7.42 -22.57
N ASN A 435 -4.44 6.47 -22.39
CA ASN A 435 -5.87 6.76 -22.19
C ASN A 435 -6.32 6.71 -20.71
N TRP A 436 -5.39 6.43 -19.79
CA TRP A 436 -5.64 6.60 -18.36
C TRP A 436 -5.52 8.08 -18.01
N ASP A 437 -6.58 8.83 -18.26
CA ASP A 437 -6.73 10.12 -17.59
C ASP A 437 -6.73 9.85 -16.07
N ILE A 438 -5.74 10.39 -15.38
CA ILE A 438 -5.42 10.08 -13.99
C ILE A 438 -6.46 10.72 -13.05
N LYS A 439 -7.25 11.67 -13.59
CA LYS A 439 -8.39 12.29 -12.92
C LYS A 439 -9.54 11.27 -12.73
N PRO A 440 -9.96 10.51 -13.75
CA PRO A 440 -10.80 9.33 -13.59
C PRO A 440 -10.25 8.33 -12.59
N PHE A 441 -8.99 7.90 -12.59
CA PHE A 441 -8.56 6.90 -11.60
C PHE A 441 -8.82 7.35 -10.15
N PHE A 442 -8.53 8.59 -9.76
CA PHE A 442 -8.89 9.10 -8.42
C PHE A 442 -10.40 9.31 -8.22
N GLN A 443 -11.11 9.91 -9.18
CA GLN A 443 -12.57 10.09 -9.13
C GLN A 443 -13.34 8.77 -9.21
N ARG A 444 -12.74 7.73 -9.77
CA ARG A 444 -13.33 6.44 -10.08
C ARG A 444 -12.93 5.40 -9.04
N TYR A 445 -11.76 5.50 -8.43
CA TYR A 445 -11.44 4.89 -7.14
C TYR A 445 -12.37 5.45 -6.06
N GLN A 446 -12.60 6.77 -6.04
CA GLN A 446 -13.69 7.42 -5.30
C GLN A 446 -15.09 6.93 -5.72
N SER A 447 -15.30 6.55 -7.00
CA SER A 447 -16.58 5.99 -7.48
C SER A 447 -16.78 4.49 -7.17
N TRP A 448 -15.70 3.73 -7.10
CA TRP A 448 -15.63 2.31 -6.74
C TRP A 448 -15.80 2.16 -5.23
N THR A 449 -15.37 3.17 -4.49
CA THR A 449 -15.72 3.45 -3.11
C THR A 449 -16.86 4.47 -3.02
N ARG A 450 -17.93 4.40 -3.85
CA ARG A 450 -19.19 5.14 -3.57
C ARG A 450 -19.84 4.60 -2.29
N LEU A 451 -19.19 4.86 -1.19
CA LEU A 451 -19.71 5.69 -0.13
C LEU A 451 -20.21 7.00 -0.71
N PRO A 452 -21.48 7.35 -0.49
CA PRO A 452 -22.01 8.60 -0.97
C PRO A 452 -21.28 9.74 -0.24
N PHE A 453 -20.29 10.34 -0.90
CA PHE A 453 -19.88 11.70 -0.58
C PHE A 453 -20.95 12.63 -1.18
N TYR A 454 -21.77 13.20 -0.30
CA TYR A 454 -22.51 14.44 -0.57
C TYR A 454 -21.74 15.61 0.04
#